data_AF-A0A1Y4M9K0-F1
#
_entry.id   AF-A0A1Y4M9K0-F1
#
_cell.length_a   1.000
_cell.length_b   1.000
_cell.length_c   1.000
_cell.angle_alpha   90.00
_cell.angle_beta   90.00
_cell.angle_gamma   90.00
#
_symmetry.space_group_name_H-M   'P 1'
#
loop_
_entity.id
_entity.type
_entity.pdbx_description
1 polymer ?
#
loop_
_entity_poly.entity_id
_entity_poly.type
_entity_poly.pdbx_seq_one_letter_code
_entity_poly.pdbx_strand_id
1 'polypeptide(L)'
;MPLLATMSAWSPGEVVNTWEGEPYTSITGHKYALMKFSFMRYYSDGTKKIITSTQASGYTNNKYYVGNTLAYCIESGKAFDGGDYTSGEAGTSDYLKLLSPTAREGIMLAMLYGYNPENPSYMPTESEVGCAFNVDDFAFATQIIIWEYQSGIRTSPTSISDLSYGGKTIEADNYVKWIEGHPAKNCYNWMLDQMAEHRVIPSFASTDVGLNMAHTMQYDAISGKYTVTLTDTNHTGCDITFPSTSGITVSRQGNTYTFSTTQEITDPVTLTMRKNIPQNTGALLIWSNGVGQTLATGVQDPVVFYLQLRTQPLGMLTIHKSGQGDQDLSGVKLQLLDDQGNAVTWSQQADGRYAALVVQNGQFVPGQRTDTLVTDAKGRVELVNIPFGTYTLREIQTEEGYQLLPQPITITLPYGVAGAKDTTSDEVYYSNGTNYYYHLTYDLRNTLVYRLPATGGYAIWLMSAGLALACLCVTGLAMHKKHQTEH
;
A
#
# COMPACT_ATOMS: atom_id res chain seq x y z
N MET A 1 -43.41 -12.60 6.24
CA MET A 1 -42.41 -12.69 5.16
C MET A 1 -43.14 -12.62 3.82
N PRO A 2 -42.99 -11.53 3.06
CA PRO A 2 -42.93 -11.60 1.61
C PRO A 2 -41.47 -11.65 1.16
N LEU A 3 -41.26 -12.31 0.03
CA LEU A 3 -39.99 -12.63 -0.63
C LEU A 3 -38.92 -11.53 -0.49
N LEU A 4 -37.73 -11.92 -0.04
CA LEU A 4 -36.48 -11.29 -0.48
C LEU A 4 -36.51 -11.30 -2.02
N ALA A 5 -36.70 -10.12 -2.63
CA ALA A 5 -36.36 -9.93 -4.02
C ALA A 5 -34.85 -10.20 -4.12
N THR A 6 -34.50 -11.33 -4.73
CA THR A 6 -33.14 -11.61 -5.16
C THR A 6 -32.68 -10.45 -6.03
N MET A 7 -31.60 -9.79 -5.60
CA MET A 7 -30.89 -8.74 -6.32
C MET A 7 -30.71 -9.17 -7.78
N SER A 8 -31.33 -8.48 -8.74
CA SER A 8 -30.83 -8.54 -10.11
C SER A 8 -29.57 -7.70 -10.16
N ALA A 9 -28.42 -8.30 -9.85
CA ALA A 9 -27.13 -7.67 -10.11
C ALA A 9 -26.99 -7.58 -11.63
N TRP A 10 -27.44 -6.45 -12.18
CA TRP A 10 -27.35 -6.22 -13.61
C TRP A 10 -25.89 -6.24 -14.06
N SER A 11 -25.69 -6.65 -15.29
CA SER A 11 -24.37 -6.71 -15.93
C SER A 11 -24.30 -5.76 -17.12
N PRO A 12 -23.10 -5.36 -17.57
CA PRO A 12 -22.94 -4.59 -18.80
C PRO A 12 -23.55 -5.31 -20.01
N GLY A 13 -24.24 -4.55 -20.88
CA GLY A 13 -24.89 -5.06 -22.09
C GLY A 13 -26.33 -5.53 -21.91
N GLU A 14 -26.89 -5.42 -20.71
CA GLU A 14 -28.29 -5.74 -20.45
C GLU A 14 -29.23 -4.64 -20.93
N VAL A 15 -30.37 -5.06 -21.46
CA VAL A 15 -31.43 -4.16 -21.93
C VAL A 15 -32.59 -4.25 -20.95
N VAL A 16 -32.93 -3.12 -20.32
CA VAL A 16 -33.95 -3.05 -19.29
C VAL A 16 -34.89 -1.88 -19.57
N ASN A 17 -36.19 -2.13 -19.40
CA ASN A 17 -37.20 -1.10 -19.52
C ASN A 17 -37.05 -0.03 -18.42
N THR A 18 -37.21 1.23 -18.81
CA THR A 18 -37.13 2.38 -17.92
C THR A 18 -38.44 3.15 -17.91
N TRP A 19 -38.76 3.74 -16.77
CA TRP A 19 -39.99 4.48 -16.58
C TRP A 19 -39.82 5.61 -15.55
N GLU A 20 -40.69 6.59 -15.66
CA GLU A 20 -40.78 7.74 -14.76
C GLU A 20 -41.81 7.46 -13.67
N GLY A 21 -41.41 7.60 -12.42
CA GLY A 21 -42.26 7.39 -11.25
C GLY A 21 -42.74 8.67 -10.61
N GLU A 22 -43.18 8.55 -9.36
CA GLU A 22 -43.74 9.66 -8.60
C GLU A 22 -42.69 10.77 -8.30
N PRO A 23 -43.15 12.00 -8.02
CA PRO A 23 -42.30 13.10 -7.57
C PRO A 23 -41.48 12.76 -6.32
N TYR A 24 -40.29 13.34 -6.20
CA TYR A 24 -39.58 13.38 -4.92
C TYR A 24 -40.37 14.24 -3.93
N THR A 25 -40.90 13.62 -2.87
CA THR A 25 -41.74 14.27 -1.87
C THR A 25 -41.09 14.22 -0.50
N SER A 26 -40.71 15.39 0.02
CA SER A 26 -40.14 15.56 1.35
C SER A 26 -41.05 15.01 2.44
N ILE A 27 -40.47 14.65 3.59
CA ILE A 27 -41.24 14.31 4.80
C ILE A 27 -42.25 15.41 5.21
N THR A 28 -41.99 16.66 4.79
CA THR A 28 -42.88 17.81 5.01
C THR A 28 -44.07 17.89 4.06
N GLY A 29 -44.14 17.00 3.05
CA GLY A 29 -45.10 17.06 1.95
C GLY A 29 -44.69 17.98 0.80
N HIS A 30 -43.56 18.69 0.91
CA HIS A 30 -43.02 19.50 -0.17
C HIS A 30 -42.56 18.62 -1.35
N LYS A 31 -43.01 18.93 -2.56
CA LYS A 31 -42.56 18.25 -3.79
C LYS A 31 -41.43 19.06 -4.43
N TYR A 32 -40.27 18.43 -4.57
CA TYR A 32 -39.09 19.10 -5.10
C TYR A 32 -39.20 19.41 -6.60
N ALA A 33 -38.71 20.60 -7.00
CA ALA A 33 -38.81 21.07 -8.38
C ALA A 33 -37.72 22.09 -8.73
N LEU A 34 -36.94 21.84 -9.78
CA LEU A 34 -36.05 22.83 -10.41
C LEU A 34 -36.85 23.69 -11.40
N MET A 35 -37.31 24.88 -11.00
CA MET A 35 -38.17 25.69 -11.89
C MET A 35 -37.37 26.47 -12.93
N LYS A 36 -36.27 27.13 -12.54
CA LYS A 36 -35.39 27.86 -13.46
C LYS A 36 -33.93 27.55 -13.12
N PHE A 37 -33.25 26.88 -14.04
CA PHE A 37 -31.89 26.43 -13.83
C PHE A 37 -31.12 26.37 -15.16
N SER A 38 -29.81 26.54 -15.07
CA SER A 38 -28.87 26.38 -16.17
C SER A 38 -28.08 25.08 -16.01
N PHE A 39 -27.73 24.43 -17.11
CA PHE A 39 -26.97 23.19 -17.09
C PHE A 39 -25.97 23.13 -18.25
N MET A 40 -24.90 22.37 -18.07
CA MET A 40 -23.94 22.08 -19.13
C MET A 40 -24.42 20.88 -19.94
N ARG A 41 -24.70 21.09 -21.23
CA ARG A 41 -24.93 20.01 -22.20
C ARG A 41 -23.61 19.63 -22.86
N TYR A 42 -23.28 18.33 -22.84
CA TYR A 42 -22.15 17.75 -23.56
C TYR A 42 -22.66 17.05 -24.83
N TYR A 43 -21.91 17.18 -25.92
CA TYR A 43 -22.22 16.54 -27.19
C TYR A 43 -21.14 15.48 -27.50
N SER A 44 -21.52 14.48 -28.30
CA SER A 44 -20.63 13.35 -28.66
C SER A 44 -19.37 13.77 -29.43
N ASP A 45 -19.37 14.95 -30.05
CA ASP A 45 -18.21 15.55 -30.71
C ASP A 45 -17.22 16.24 -29.73
N GLY A 46 -17.50 16.17 -28.43
CA GLY A 46 -16.71 16.80 -27.37
C GLY A 46 -17.04 18.28 -27.13
N THR A 47 -17.92 18.89 -27.94
CA THR A 47 -18.38 20.26 -27.69
C THR A 47 -19.34 20.31 -26.51
N LYS A 48 -19.47 21.50 -25.91
CA LYS A 48 -20.39 21.72 -24.78
C LYS A 48 -21.10 23.06 -24.88
N LYS A 49 -22.29 23.20 -24.27
CA LYS A 49 -23.07 24.45 -24.25
C LYS A 49 -23.82 24.59 -22.93
N ILE A 50 -23.91 25.82 -22.44
CA ILE A 50 -24.81 26.17 -21.32
C ILE A 50 -26.20 26.46 -21.88
N ILE A 51 -27.20 25.78 -21.31
CA ILE A 51 -28.62 25.94 -21.65
C ILE A 51 -29.36 26.29 -20.36
N THR A 52 -30.29 27.24 -20.44
CA THR A 52 -31.18 27.60 -19.33
C THR A 52 -32.56 27.04 -19.62
N SER A 53 -33.10 26.27 -18.69
CA SER A 53 -34.47 25.79 -18.74
C SER A 53 -35.36 26.60 -17.79
N THR A 54 -36.63 26.73 -18.16
CA THR A 54 -37.68 27.28 -17.29
C THR A 54 -38.89 26.37 -17.41
N GLN A 55 -39.30 25.80 -16.29
CA GLN A 55 -40.42 24.88 -16.19
C GLN A 55 -41.73 25.62 -15.95
N ALA A 56 -42.82 25.01 -16.41
CA ALA A 56 -44.17 25.51 -16.16
C ALA A 56 -44.53 25.42 -14.67
N SER A 57 -45.47 26.26 -14.23
CA SER A 57 -46.01 26.20 -12.87
C SER A 57 -46.56 24.80 -12.56
N GLY A 58 -46.26 24.28 -11.37
CA GLY A 58 -46.68 22.94 -10.93
C GLY A 58 -45.78 21.80 -11.39
N TYR A 59 -44.67 22.09 -12.10
CA TYR A 59 -43.66 21.08 -12.41
C TYR A 59 -43.06 20.49 -11.13
N THR A 60 -42.76 19.20 -11.15
CA THR A 60 -42.04 18.47 -10.11
C THR A 60 -40.96 17.60 -10.72
N ASN A 61 -39.86 17.41 -10.00
CA ASN A 61 -38.86 16.43 -10.39
C ASN A 61 -39.34 15.03 -9.98
N ASN A 62 -39.36 14.13 -10.94
CA ASN A 62 -39.81 12.75 -10.78
C ASN A 62 -38.63 11.80 -10.67
N LYS A 63 -38.86 10.67 -10.00
CA LYS A 63 -37.91 9.56 -9.89
C LYS A 63 -37.83 8.80 -11.21
N TYR A 64 -36.65 8.35 -11.61
CA TYR A 64 -36.46 7.50 -12.77
C TYR A 64 -36.07 6.10 -12.34
N TYR A 65 -36.61 5.09 -13.02
CA TYR A 65 -36.37 3.70 -12.70
C TYR A 65 -35.82 2.95 -13.89
N VAL A 66 -34.84 2.09 -13.62
CA VAL A 66 -34.44 1.00 -14.52
C VAL A 66 -35.02 -0.26 -13.91
N GLY A 67 -35.94 -0.95 -14.59
CA GLY A 67 -36.70 -2.03 -13.96
C GLY A 67 -37.39 -1.54 -12.67
N ASN A 68 -36.97 -2.05 -11.51
CA ASN A 68 -37.49 -1.62 -10.21
C ASN A 68 -36.49 -0.83 -9.36
N THR A 69 -35.30 -0.53 -9.87
CA THR A 69 -34.26 0.18 -9.13
C THR A 69 -34.28 1.65 -9.49
N LEU A 70 -34.28 2.51 -8.46
CA LEU A 70 -34.12 3.94 -8.65
C LEU A 70 -32.78 4.22 -9.35
N ALA A 71 -32.82 5.02 -10.40
CA ALA A 71 -31.66 5.43 -11.18
C ALA A 71 -31.52 6.95 -11.17
N TYR A 72 -30.29 7.43 -11.06
CA TYR A 72 -30.00 8.87 -11.04
C TYR A 72 -29.72 9.39 -12.45
N CYS A 73 -30.29 10.54 -12.78
CA CYS A 73 -29.95 11.26 -14.00
C CYS A 73 -28.54 11.84 -13.88
N ILE A 74 -27.68 11.51 -14.84
CA ILE A 74 -26.32 12.08 -14.95
C ILE A 74 -26.20 13.07 -16.11
N GLU A 75 -27.30 13.51 -16.71
CA GLU A 75 -27.35 14.43 -17.85
C GLU A 75 -28.42 15.50 -17.64
N SER A 76 -28.14 16.43 -16.72
CA SER A 76 -29.07 17.51 -16.31
C SER A 76 -29.70 18.22 -17.51
N GLY A 77 -31.01 18.44 -17.43
CA GLY A 77 -31.78 19.20 -18.43
C GLY A 77 -31.96 18.51 -19.79
N LYS A 78 -31.57 17.24 -19.95
CA LYS A 78 -32.03 16.41 -21.06
C LYS A 78 -33.33 15.70 -20.68
N ALA A 79 -34.26 15.63 -21.61
CA ALA A 79 -35.54 14.99 -21.37
C ALA A 79 -35.35 13.48 -21.17
N PHE A 80 -36.17 12.90 -20.29
CA PHE A 80 -36.36 11.47 -20.23
C PHE A 80 -37.22 11.01 -21.40
N ASP A 81 -36.85 9.88 -22.02
CA ASP A 81 -37.51 9.36 -23.22
C ASP A 81 -38.21 8.00 -22.96
N GLY A 82 -38.01 7.42 -21.78
CA GLY A 82 -38.57 6.12 -21.42
C GLY A 82 -38.11 4.97 -22.31
N GLY A 83 -38.78 3.84 -22.17
CA GLY A 83 -38.50 2.65 -22.99
C GLY A 83 -37.22 1.94 -22.56
N ASP A 84 -36.63 1.19 -23.48
CA ASP A 84 -35.54 0.27 -23.15
C ASP A 84 -34.19 0.97 -23.17
N TYR A 85 -33.46 0.87 -22.07
CA TYR A 85 -32.10 1.37 -21.93
C TYR A 85 -31.13 0.20 -21.87
N THR A 86 -29.94 0.38 -22.46
CA THR A 86 -28.85 -0.60 -22.39
C THR A 86 -27.85 -0.17 -21.33
N SER A 87 -27.41 -1.10 -20.47
CA SER A 87 -26.35 -0.88 -19.50
C SER A 87 -24.97 -0.92 -20.15
N GLY A 88 -24.07 -0.06 -19.70
CA GLY A 88 -22.64 -0.11 -19.98
C GLY A 88 -21.82 0.08 -18.72
N GLU A 89 -20.54 -0.32 -18.77
CA GLU A 89 -19.61 -0.06 -17.67
C GLU A 89 -19.30 1.44 -17.59
N ALA A 90 -19.13 1.95 -16.38
CA ALA A 90 -18.73 3.35 -16.19
C ALA A 90 -17.42 3.73 -16.92
N GLY A 91 -16.46 2.80 -17.00
CA GLY A 91 -15.19 3.01 -17.70
C GLY A 91 -15.30 3.08 -19.23
N THR A 92 -16.34 2.46 -19.80
CA THR A 92 -16.53 2.39 -21.26
C THR A 92 -17.67 3.28 -21.76
N SER A 93 -18.50 3.83 -20.86
CA SER A 93 -19.58 4.78 -21.17
C SER A 93 -19.11 5.97 -22.00
N ASP A 94 -19.75 6.17 -23.16
CA ASP A 94 -19.48 7.31 -24.04
C ASP A 94 -19.81 8.64 -23.38
N TYR A 95 -20.89 8.69 -22.59
CA TYR A 95 -21.29 9.92 -21.91
C TYR A 95 -20.36 10.28 -20.76
N LEU A 96 -20.01 9.34 -19.86
CA LEU A 96 -19.10 9.65 -18.75
C LEU A 96 -17.72 10.12 -19.24
N LYS A 97 -17.23 9.61 -20.38
CA LYS A 97 -15.97 10.06 -21.01
C LYS A 97 -15.98 11.54 -21.41
N LEU A 98 -17.16 12.15 -21.61
CA LEU A 98 -17.30 13.58 -21.89
C LEU A 98 -17.11 14.45 -20.64
N LEU A 99 -17.26 13.86 -19.44
CA LEU A 99 -17.12 14.56 -18.17
C LEU A 99 -15.64 14.61 -17.72
N SER A 100 -15.28 15.67 -16.97
CA SER A 100 -13.94 15.76 -16.39
C SER A 100 -13.69 14.61 -15.40
N PRO A 101 -12.42 14.21 -15.16
CA PRO A 101 -12.09 13.23 -14.12
C PRO A 101 -12.71 13.60 -12.76
N THR A 102 -12.65 14.87 -12.39
CA THR A 102 -13.25 15.42 -11.16
C THR A 102 -14.78 15.23 -11.11
N ALA A 103 -15.48 15.47 -12.22
CA ALA A 103 -16.92 15.28 -12.28
C ALA A 103 -17.30 13.80 -12.15
N ARG A 104 -16.55 12.90 -12.80
CA ARG A 104 -16.76 11.45 -12.68
C ARG A 104 -16.54 10.96 -11.25
N GLU A 105 -15.42 11.32 -10.63
CA GLU A 105 -15.13 10.98 -9.24
C GLU A 105 -16.20 11.53 -8.29
N GLY A 106 -16.61 12.79 -8.47
CA GLY A 106 -17.64 13.42 -7.66
C GLY A 106 -19.02 12.76 -7.77
N ILE A 107 -19.43 12.36 -8.98
CA ILE A 107 -20.68 11.60 -9.20
C ILE A 107 -20.60 10.24 -8.51
N MET A 108 -19.48 9.52 -8.65
CA MET A 108 -19.27 8.23 -7.99
C MET A 108 -19.33 8.34 -6.46
N LEU A 109 -18.70 9.37 -5.89
CA LEU A 109 -18.78 9.67 -4.45
C LEU A 109 -20.20 10.03 -4.00
N ALA A 110 -20.92 10.83 -4.79
CA ALA A 110 -22.31 11.18 -4.48
C ALA A 110 -23.21 9.95 -4.48
N MET A 111 -23.01 9.01 -5.40
CA MET A 111 -23.75 7.74 -5.41
C MET A 111 -23.34 6.81 -4.26
N LEU A 112 -22.05 6.79 -3.88
CA LEU A 112 -21.54 5.98 -2.78
C LEU A 112 -22.11 6.42 -1.41
N TYR A 113 -22.20 7.74 -1.19
CA TYR A 113 -22.69 8.32 0.07
C TYR A 113 -24.16 8.76 0.04
N GLY A 114 -24.79 8.64 -1.12
CA GLY A 114 -26.20 8.97 -1.32
C GLY A 114 -27.12 7.79 -1.09
N TYR A 115 -28.41 8.02 -1.34
CA TYR A 115 -29.39 6.96 -1.25
C TYR A 115 -29.17 5.92 -2.34
N ASN A 116 -28.92 4.68 -1.93
CA ASN A 116 -28.80 3.53 -2.83
C ASN A 116 -29.93 2.53 -2.55
N PRO A 117 -30.86 2.33 -3.50
CA PRO A 117 -31.96 1.37 -3.33
C PRO A 117 -31.47 -0.10 -3.20
N GLU A 118 -30.25 -0.43 -3.63
CA GLU A 118 -29.67 -1.78 -3.46
C GLU A 118 -29.21 -2.03 -2.01
N ASN A 119 -29.05 -0.98 -1.22
CA ASN A 119 -28.77 -1.03 0.21
C ASN A 119 -29.64 -0.03 0.97
N PRO A 120 -30.96 -0.26 1.05
CA PRO A 120 -31.90 0.71 1.61
C PRO A 120 -31.70 0.94 3.12
N SER A 121 -30.93 0.08 3.80
CA SER A 121 -30.56 0.24 5.20
C SER A 121 -29.41 1.22 5.42
N TYR A 122 -28.66 1.58 4.37
CA TYR A 122 -27.65 2.62 4.47
C TYR A 122 -28.31 4.00 4.39
N MET A 123 -28.66 4.54 5.55
CA MET A 123 -29.15 5.90 5.73
C MET A 123 -28.55 6.48 7.01
N PRO A 124 -28.22 7.78 7.04
CA PRO A 124 -27.85 8.42 8.29
C PRO A 124 -29.01 8.48 9.26
N THR A 125 -28.71 8.70 10.53
CA THR A 125 -29.72 8.99 11.56
C THR A 125 -30.18 10.45 11.48
N GLU A 126 -31.38 10.74 11.98
CA GLU A 126 -31.89 12.12 12.09
C GLU A 126 -30.94 13.02 12.91
N SER A 127 -30.23 12.44 13.88
CA SER A 127 -29.24 13.17 14.68
C SER A 127 -28.00 13.56 13.90
N GLU A 128 -27.55 12.71 12.96
CA GLU A 128 -26.39 13.00 12.10
C GLU A 128 -26.75 14.03 11.02
N VAL A 129 -27.97 13.95 10.48
CA VAL A 129 -28.49 14.93 9.49
C VAL A 129 -28.91 16.25 10.16
N GLY A 130 -29.29 16.20 11.44
CA GLY A 130 -29.77 17.36 12.20
C GLY A 130 -31.24 17.71 11.94
N CYS A 131 -32.02 16.84 11.28
CA CYS A 131 -33.47 16.97 11.13
C CYS A 131 -34.12 15.62 10.79
N ALA A 132 -35.45 15.56 10.93
CA ALA A 132 -36.23 14.46 10.38
C ALA A 132 -36.27 14.55 8.85
N PHE A 133 -36.06 13.42 8.18
CA PHE A 133 -35.99 13.31 6.73
C PHE A 133 -36.51 11.95 6.26
N ASN A 134 -36.86 11.82 4.99
CA ASN A 134 -37.24 10.54 4.39
C ASN A 134 -36.30 10.14 3.23
N VAL A 135 -36.60 9.00 2.61
CA VAL A 135 -35.84 8.49 1.44
C VAL A 135 -35.81 9.48 0.28
N ASP A 136 -36.92 10.18 0.01
CA ASP A 136 -36.99 11.14 -1.10
C ASP A 136 -36.15 12.39 -0.82
N ASP A 137 -36.07 12.85 0.43
CA ASP A 137 -35.17 13.95 0.84
C ASP A 137 -33.70 13.57 0.57
N PHE A 138 -33.31 12.35 0.94
CA PHE A 138 -31.94 11.87 0.77
C PHE A 138 -31.59 11.56 -0.70
N ALA A 139 -32.53 10.96 -1.44
CA ALA A 139 -32.37 10.68 -2.86
C ALA A 139 -32.33 11.97 -3.70
N PHE A 140 -33.16 12.97 -3.39
CA PHE A 140 -33.11 14.23 -4.12
C PHE A 140 -31.83 15.02 -3.81
N ALA A 141 -31.35 15.02 -2.57
CA ALA A 141 -30.03 15.55 -2.22
C ALA A 141 -28.91 14.89 -3.04
N THR A 142 -28.96 13.56 -3.20
CA THR A 142 -28.03 12.80 -4.05
C THR A 142 -28.07 13.30 -5.49
N GLN A 143 -29.27 13.45 -6.06
CA GLN A 143 -29.47 13.93 -7.44
C GLN A 143 -28.93 15.36 -7.65
N ILE A 144 -29.08 16.25 -6.66
CA ILE A 144 -28.55 17.62 -6.70
C ILE A 144 -27.03 17.60 -6.81
N ILE A 145 -26.33 16.86 -5.94
CA ILE A 145 -24.85 16.78 -5.96
C ILE A 145 -24.34 16.21 -7.29
N ILE A 146 -25.00 15.18 -7.82
CA ILE A 146 -24.68 14.60 -9.13
C ILE A 146 -24.74 15.68 -10.23
N TRP A 147 -25.80 16.49 -10.27
CA TRP A 147 -25.95 17.56 -11.27
C TRP A 147 -24.94 18.70 -11.10
N GLU A 148 -24.54 19.03 -9.88
CA GLU A 148 -23.49 20.02 -9.62
C GLU A 148 -22.13 19.60 -10.18
N TYR A 149 -21.74 18.34 -9.96
CA TYR A 149 -20.51 17.78 -10.56
C TYR A 149 -20.63 17.63 -12.07
N GLN A 150 -21.74 17.09 -12.57
CA GLN A 150 -22.02 16.94 -14.00
C GLN A 150 -21.91 18.27 -14.75
N SER A 151 -22.47 19.34 -14.17
CA SER A 151 -22.43 20.68 -14.75
C SER A 151 -21.09 21.37 -14.61
N GLY A 152 -20.21 20.86 -13.73
CA GLY A 152 -18.86 21.37 -13.50
C GLY A 152 -18.76 22.57 -12.56
N ILE A 153 -19.86 22.96 -11.91
CA ILE A 153 -19.83 24.03 -10.89
C ILE A 153 -19.25 23.54 -9.57
N ARG A 154 -19.36 22.23 -9.29
CA ARG A 154 -18.70 21.59 -8.15
C ARG A 154 -17.45 20.85 -8.59
N THR A 155 -16.34 21.12 -7.91
CA THR A 155 -15.03 20.51 -8.21
C THR A 155 -14.44 19.73 -7.02
N SER A 156 -15.03 19.86 -5.83
CA SER A 156 -14.78 18.98 -4.70
C SER A 156 -15.99 19.00 -3.77
N PRO A 157 -16.04 18.11 -2.75
CA PRO A 157 -17.11 18.17 -1.76
C PRO A 157 -17.18 19.53 -1.05
N THR A 158 -16.04 20.21 -0.91
CA THR A 158 -15.90 21.50 -0.22
C THR A 158 -15.79 22.71 -1.16
N SER A 159 -15.82 22.52 -2.48
CA SER A 159 -15.61 23.60 -3.45
C SER A 159 -16.66 23.61 -4.56
N ILE A 160 -17.40 24.72 -4.61
CA ILE A 160 -18.40 25.04 -5.62
C ILE A 160 -18.24 26.50 -6.04
N SER A 161 -18.39 26.78 -7.33
CA SER A 161 -18.23 28.14 -7.88
C SER A 161 -19.03 28.32 -9.17
N ASP A 162 -19.24 29.58 -9.55
CA ASP A 162 -19.85 29.92 -10.83
C ASP A 162 -19.02 29.37 -12.00
N LEU A 163 -19.70 28.80 -12.99
CA LEU A 163 -19.07 28.34 -14.22
C LEU A 163 -19.57 29.16 -15.40
N SER A 164 -18.67 29.92 -16.02
CA SER A 164 -18.97 30.68 -17.24
C SER A 164 -18.41 30.00 -18.49
N TYR A 165 -19.24 29.82 -19.52
CA TYR A 165 -18.84 29.24 -20.79
C TYR A 165 -19.74 29.76 -21.93
N GLY A 166 -19.13 30.13 -23.06
CA GLY A 166 -19.88 30.58 -24.24
C GLY A 166 -20.78 31.80 -23.99
N GLY A 167 -20.35 32.73 -23.12
CA GLY A 167 -21.10 33.95 -22.78
C GLY A 167 -22.29 33.74 -21.84
N LYS A 168 -22.44 32.56 -21.24
CA LYS A 168 -23.45 32.24 -20.23
C LYS A 168 -22.81 31.71 -18.95
N THR A 169 -23.56 31.71 -17.86
CA THR A 169 -23.09 31.28 -16.54
C THR A 169 -24.08 30.30 -15.92
N ILE A 170 -23.54 29.26 -15.29
CA ILE A 170 -24.24 28.44 -14.29
C ILE A 170 -23.77 28.94 -12.93
N GLU A 171 -24.68 29.50 -12.14
CA GLU A 171 -24.40 30.03 -10.80
C GLU A 171 -24.04 28.89 -9.84
N ALA A 172 -23.22 29.17 -8.83
CA ALA A 172 -22.82 28.19 -7.82
C ALA A 172 -24.02 27.59 -7.07
N ASP A 173 -25.08 28.38 -6.88
CA ASP A 173 -26.30 27.94 -6.18
C ASP A 173 -27.34 27.27 -7.09
N ASN A 174 -27.05 27.12 -8.39
CA ASN A 174 -28.02 26.82 -9.44
C ASN A 174 -28.94 25.62 -9.15
N TYR A 175 -28.42 24.61 -8.46
CA TYR A 175 -29.16 23.42 -8.05
C TYR A 175 -29.56 23.47 -6.57
N VAL A 176 -28.61 23.69 -5.66
CA VAL A 176 -28.86 23.66 -4.20
C VAL A 176 -29.93 24.65 -3.73
N LYS A 177 -30.15 25.79 -4.42
CA LYS A 177 -31.19 26.75 -4.05
C LYS A 177 -32.61 26.16 -4.04
N TRP A 178 -32.83 25.08 -4.78
CA TRP A 178 -34.13 24.41 -4.88
C TRP A 178 -34.42 23.44 -3.74
N ILE A 179 -33.46 23.21 -2.85
CA ILE A 179 -33.66 22.40 -1.64
C ILE A 179 -33.48 23.23 -0.36
N GLU A 180 -33.15 24.52 -0.47
CA GLU A 180 -32.97 25.41 0.69
C GLU A 180 -34.25 25.47 1.54
N GLY A 181 -34.08 25.39 2.86
CA GLY A 181 -35.19 25.35 3.81
C GLY A 181 -35.94 24.01 3.90
N HIS A 182 -35.48 22.96 3.19
CA HIS A 182 -36.07 21.62 3.23
C HIS A 182 -35.09 20.56 3.74
N PRO A 183 -35.57 19.42 4.29
CA PRO A 183 -34.70 18.36 4.83
C PRO A 183 -33.65 17.80 3.85
N ALA A 184 -33.91 17.85 2.54
CA ALA A 184 -32.91 17.49 1.54
C ALA A 184 -31.63 18.34 1.63
N LYS A 185 -31.72 19.62 2.05
CA LYS A 185 -30.53 20.47 2.24
C LYS A 185 -29.63 19.96 3.37
N ASN A 186 -30.21 19.46 4.45
CA ASN A 186 -29.45 18.85 5.53
C ASN A 186 -28.78 17.56 5.08
N CYS A 187 -29.51 16.70 4.37
CA CYS A 187 -28.97 15.48 3.77
C CYS A 187 -27.80 15.80 2.82
N TYR A 188 -27.97 16.81 1.98
CA TYR A 188 -26.95 17.31 1.06
C TYR A 188 -25.67 17.75 1.80
N ASN A 189 -25.78 18.49 2.90
CA ASN A 189 -24.60 18.92 3.66
C ASN A 189 -23.90 17.72 4.30
N TRP A 190 -24.65 16.81 4.93
CA TRP A 190 -24.12 15.57 5.51
C TRP A 190 -23.37 14.73 4.47
N MET A 191 -23.95 14.57 3.27
CA MET A 191 -23.29 13.84 2.18
C MET A 191 -21.96 14.49 1.78
N LEU A 192 -21.90 15.82 1.65
CA LEU A 192 -20.67 16.51 1.28
C LEU A 192 -19.58 16.34 2.35
N ASP A 193 -19.94 16.32 3.63
CA ASP A 193 -19.00 16.05 4.72
C ASP A 193 -18.45 14.62 4.61
N GLN A 194 -19.33 13.63 4.42
CA GLN A 194 -18.90 12.24 4.23
C GLN A 194 -18.02 12.04 2.99
N MET A 195 -18.37 12.70 1.89
CA MET A 195 -17.56 12.69 0.67
C MET A 195 -16.19 13.36 0.89
N ALA A 196 -16.13 14.44 1.67
CA ALA A 196 -14.87 15.10 2.00
C ALA A 196 -13.96 14.19 2.84
N GLU A 197 -14.51 13.57 3.88
CA GLU A 197 -13.82 12.61 4.75
C GLU A 197 -13.32 11.39 3.96
N HIS A 198 -14.12 10.87 3.04
CA HIS A 198 -13.74 9.71 2.23
C HIS A 198 -12.54 9.97 1.33
N ARG A 199 -12.36 11.21 0.85
CA ARG A 199 -11.22 11.58 0.01
C ARG A 199 -9.91 11.71 0.77
N VAL A 200 -9.94 11.81 2.11
CA VAL A 200 -8.72 11.83 2.92
C VAL A 200 -8.13 10.43 2.97
N ILE A 201 -6.92 10.22 2.47
CA ILE A 201 -6.24 8.92 2.48
C ILE A 201 -5.26 8.82 3.67
N PRO A 202 -4.87 7.61 4.12
CA PRO A 202 -3.90 7.45 5.18
C PRO A 202 -2.58 8.18 4.87
N SER A 203 -1.96 8.82 5.87
CA SER A 203 -0.79 9.69 5.65
C SER A 203 0.47 8.95 5.18
N PHE A 204 0.52 7.64 5.34
CA PHE A 204 1.60 6.79 4.84
C PHE A 204 1.40 6.36 3.37
N ALA A 205 0.26 6.71 2.75
CA ALA A 205 -0.08 6.37 1.37
C ALA A 205 -0.07 7.60 0.45
N SER A 206 -0.14 7.34 -0.85
CA SER A 206 -0.10 8.36 -1.92
C SER A 206 -1.26 8.18 -2.89
N THR A 207 -1.75 9.28 -3.48
CA THR A 207 -2.65 9.21 -4.66
C THR A 207 -1.88 9.08 -5.98
N ASP A 208 -0.57 9.31 -5.97
CA ASP A 208 0.33 9.13 -7.10
C ASP A 208 1.00 7.75 -7.04
N VAL A 209 0.76 6.94 -8.07
CA VAL A 209 1.31 5.58 -8.25
C VAL A 209 2.83 5.59 -8.49
N GLY A 210 3.39 6.71 -8.99
CA GLY A 210 4.81 6.86 -9.31
C GLY A 210 5.67 7.38 -8.16
N LEU A 211 5.07 7.70 -7.02
CA LEU A 211 5.79 8.26 -5.88
C LEU A 211 6.64 7.19 -5.19
N ASN A 212 7.97 7.35 -5.24
CA ASN A 212 8.91 6.43 -4.59
C ASN A 212 9.00 6.70 -3.08
N MET A 213 8.03 6.15 -2.34
CA MET A 213 7.95 6.20 -0.88
C MET A 213 7.86 4.79 -0.30
N ALA A 214 8.72 3.89 -0.76
CA ALA A 214 8.70 2.53 -0.28
C ALA A 214 9.11 2.44 1.19
N HIS A 215 8.24 1.87 2.02
CA HIS A 215 8.54 1.58 3.42
C HIS A 215 9.23 0.22 3.53
N THR A 216 10.27 0.16 4.37
CA THR A 216 11.07 -1.05 4.54
C THR A 216 10.56 -1.90 5.70
N MET A 217 10.10 -3.10 5.38
CA MET A 217 9.64 -4.11 6.33
C MET A 217 10.83 -4.84 6.96
N GLN A 218 10.87 -4.88 8.28
CA GLN A 218 11.96 -5.49 9.05
C GLN A 218 11.64 -6.97 9.32
N TYR A 219 12.63 -7.85 9.18
CA TYR A 219 12.47 -9.26 9.51
C TYR A 219 12.45 -9.44 11.03
N ASP A 220 11.40 -10.06 11.52
CA ASP A 220 11.27 -10.52 12.90
C ASP A 220 11.52 -12.03 12.96
N ALA A 221 12.62 -12.41 13.60
CA ALA A 221 13.04 -13.80 13.75
C ALA A 221 12.10 -14.63 14.64
N ILE A 222 11.33 -13.99 15.53
CA ILE A 222 10.39 -14.69 16.41
C ILE A 222 9.16 -15.12 15.63
N SER A 223 8.59 -14.21 14.83
CA SER A 223 7.40 -14.51 14.02
C SER A 223 7.73 -15.15 12.67
N GLY A 224 8.98 -15.08 12.21
CA GLY A 224 9.41 -15.55 10.90
C GLY A 224 8.87 -14.71 9.74
N LYS A 225 8.58 -13.42 9.99
CA LYS A 225 7.92 -12.52 9.04
C LYS A 225 8.65 -11.20 8.92
N TYR A 226 8.56 -10.58 7.74
CA TYR A 226 8.83 -9.16 7.59
C TYR A 226 7.62 -8.36 8.05
N THR A 227 7.84 -7.30 8.83
CA THR A 227 6.78 -6.43 9.35
C THR A 227 7.15 -4.96 9.23
N VAL A 228 6.16 -4.11 8.97
CA VAL A 228 6.28 -2.67 9.18
C VAL A 228 5.00 -2.14 9.81
N THR A 229 5.17 -1.26 10.78
CA THR A 229 4.06 -0.62 11.49
C THR A 229 4.03 0.85 11.11
N LEU A 230 2.94 1.28 10.47
CA LEU A 230 2.75 2.63 9.96
C LEU A 230 1.61 3.31 10.70
N THR A 231 1.82 4.56 11.13
CA THR A 231 0.80 5.36 11.82
C THR A 231 0.19 6.36 10.86
N ASP A 232 -1.13 6.33 10.74
CA ASP A 232 -1.91 7.31 10.00
C ASP A 232 -2.14 8.57 10.83
N THR A 233 -1.43 9.64 10.47
CA THR A 233 -1.55 10.96 11.08
C THR A 233 -2.72 11.78 10.52
N ASN A 234 -3.34 11.31 9.43
CA ASN A 234 -4.58 11.92 8.92
C ASN A 234 -5.81 11.39 9.67
N HIS A 235 -5.64 10.42 10.57
CA HIS A 235 -6.70 9.86 11.41
C HIS A 235 -7.91 9.36 10.59
N THR A 236 -7.66 8.79 9.40
CA THR A 236 -8.74 8.32 8.51
C THR A 236 -9.53 7.17 9.11
N GLY A 237 -8.90 6.39 10.00
CA GLY A 237 -9.53 5.30 10.72
C GLY A 237 -10.21 4.26 9.81
N CYS A 238 -9.77 4.14 8.55
CA CYS A 238 -10.41 3.30 7.56
C CYS A 238 -9.81 1.90 7.54
N ASP A 239 -10.66 0.88 7.48
CA ASP A 239 -10.15 -0.45 7.14
C ASP A 239 -9.76 -0.44 5.66
N ILE A 240 -8.63 -1.06 5.34
CA ILE A 240 -8.04 -1.03 4.00
C ILE A 240 -8.09 -2.41 3.36
N THR A 241 -8.32 -2.44 2.06
CA THR A 241 -8.37 -3.66 1.25
C THR A 241 -7.46 -3.54 0.03
N PHE A 242 -6.85 -4.65 -0.35
CA PHE A 242 -6.02 -4.79 -1.55
C PHE A 242 -6.01 -6.26 -1.99
N PRO A 243 -5.61 -6.56 -3.24
CA PRO A 243 -5.60 -7.93 -3.74
C PRO A 243 -4.75 -8.87 -2.87
N SER A 244 -5.31 -10.02 -2.51
CA SER A 244 -4.64 -11.06 -1.72
C SER A 244 -3.43 -11.68 -2.43
N THR A 245 -3.32 -11.49 -3.74
CA THR A 245 -2.22 -11.96 -4.59
C THR A 245 -0.88 -11.29 -4.29
N SER A 246 -0.85 -10.26 -3.44
CA SER A 246 0.39 -9.57 -3.04
C SER A 246 1.29 -10.37 -2.09
N GLY A 247 0.78 -11.43 -1.44
CA GLY A 247 1.51 -12.13 -0.37
C GLY A 247 1.67 -11.31 0.91
N ILE A 248 1.10 -10.10 0.95
CA ILE A 248 1.13 -9.17 2.09
C ILE A 248 -0.21 -9.24 2.81
N THR A 249 -0.15 -9.12 4.13
CA THR A 249 -1.31 -9.01 5.02
C THR A 249 -1.25 -7.69 5.77
N VAL A 250 -2.40 -7.20 6.20
CA VAL A 250 -2.50 -5.99 7.03
C VAL A 250 -3.41 -6.26 8.23
N SER A 251 -3.01 -5.74 9.39
CA SER A 251 -3.86 -5.62 10.58
C SER A 251 -3.87 -4.17 11.04
N ARG A 252 -4.95 -3.76 11.72
CA ARG A 252 -5.13 -2.38 12.18
C ARG A 252 -5.48 -2.36 13.67
N GLN A 253 -4.87 -1.44 14.40
CA GLN A 253 -5.23 -1.09 15.77
C GLN A 253 -5.27 0.43 15.92
N GLY A 254 -6.48 1.00 16.07
CA GLY A 254 -6.65 2.46 16.09
C GLY A 254 -6.21 3.10 14.77
N ASN A 255 -5.21 3.98 14.80
CA ASN A 255 -4.65 4.63 13.61
C ASN A 255 -3.34 3.99 13.13
N THR A 256 -3.02 2.81 13.64
CA THR A 256 -1.77 2.12 13.33
C THR A 256 -2.05 0.85 12.53
N TYR A 257 -1.28 0.65 11.46
CA TYR A 257 -1.43 -0.44 10.51
C TYR A 257 -0.15 -1.24 10.47
N THR A 258 -0.25 -2.55 10.70
CA THR A 258 0.88 -3.47 10.64
C THR A 258 0.77 -4.30 9.37
N PHE A 259 1.68 -4.07 8.43
CA PHE A 259 1.81 -4.88 7.22
C PHE A 259 2.79 -6.01 7.50
N SER A 260 2.49 -7.21 7.01
CA SER A 260 3.40 -8.36 7.16
C SER A 260 3.43 -9.29 5.94
N THR A 261 4.59 -9.88 5.67
CA THR A 261 4.81 -10.88 4.62
C THR A 261 5.84 -11.93 5.07
N THR A 262 5.78 -13.14 4.54
CA THR A 262 6.83 -14.17 4.68
C THR A 262 7.76 -14.23 3.49
N GLN A 263 7.44 -13.51 2.41
CA GLN A 263 8.19 -13.49 1.16
C GLN A 263 9.12 -12.28 1.12
N GLU A 264 10.31 -12.47 0.57
CA GLU A 264 11.25 -11.38 0.31
C GLU A 264 10.73 -10.51 -0.86
N ILE A 265 10.86 -9.18 -0.70
CA ILE A 265 10.45 -8.16 -1.66
C ILE A 265 11.65 -7.22 -1.84
N THR A 266 12.59 -7.60 -2.70
CA THR A 266 13.80 -6.82 -2.98
C THR A 266 13.49 -5.54 -3.74
N ASP A 267 12.71 -5.67 -4.82
CA ASP A 267 12.17 -4.54 -5.58
C ASP A 267 10.86 -4.07 -4.95
N PRO A 268 10.70 -2.77 -4.66
CA PRO A 268 9.49 -2.27 -4.04
C PRO A 268 8.22 -2.66 -4.81
N VAL A 269 7.28 -3.28 -4.11
CA VAL A 269 5.95 -3.58 -4.65
C VAL A 269 5.00 -2.43 -4.33
N THR A 270 4.22 -2.00 -5.32
CA THR A 270 3.15 -1.01 -5.14
C THR A 270 1.83 -1.74 -4.84
N LEU A 271 1.32 -1.60 -3.62
CA LEU A 271 -0.03 -2.00 -3.27
C LEU A 271 -1.03 -0.96 -3.78
N THR A 272 -2.01 -1.40 -4.58
CA THR A 272 -3.19 -0.60 -4.93
C THR A 272 -4.26 -0.88 -3.89
N MET A 273 -4.56 0.11 -3.05
CA MET A 273 -5.43 -0.02 -1.88
C MET A 273 -6.71 0.80 -2.05
N ARG A 274 -7.77 0.31 -1.39
CA ARG A 274 -9.07 0.95 -1.29
C ARG A 274 -9.53 0.94 0.16
N LYS A 275 -10.37 1.90 0.52
CA LYS A 275 -11.07 1.85 1.81
C LYS A 275 -12.13 0.75 1.74
N ASN A 276 -12.36 0.09 2.87
CA ASN A 276 -13.58 -0.67 3.04
C ASN A 276 -14.74 0.32 3.12
N ILE A 277 -15.77 0.11 2.31
CA ILE A 277 -16.89 1.04 2.19
C ILE A 277 -18.15 0.45 2.80
N PRO A 278 -19.05 1.28 3.33
CA PRO A 278 -20.21 0.82 4.09
C PRO A 278 -21.32 0.23 3.22
N GLN A 279 -21.21 0.31 1.90
CA GLN A 279 -22.19 -0.24 0.97
C GLN A 279 -21.58 -1.34 0.09
N ASN A 280 -22.35 -2.39 -0.18
CA ASN A 280 -22.00 -3.37 -1.22
C ASN A 280 -21.91 -2.65 -2.57
N THR A 281 -20.75 -2.73 -3.23
CA THR A 281 -20.54 -2.20 -4.58
C THR A 281 -21.17 -3.12 -5.61
N GLY A 282 -22.47 -2.99 -5.84
CA GLY A 282 -23.02 -3.37 -7.14
C GLY A 282 -22.23 -2.67 -8.25
N ALA A 283 -22.11 -3.27 -9.44
CA ALA A 283 -21.39 -2.62 -10.53
C ALA A 283 -22.02 -1.24 -10.83
N LEU A 284 -21.20 -0.19 -10.91
CA LEU A 284 -21.68 1.10 -11.40
C LEU A 284 -22.00 0.97 -12.89
N LEU A 285 -23.30 1.02 -13.20
CA LEU A 285 -23.81 0.87 -14.56
C LEU A 285 -24.35 2.19 -15.07
N ILE A 286 -24.05 2.46 -16.34
CA ILE A 286 -24.53 3.63 -17.06
C ILE A 286 -25.53 3.18 -18.11
N TRP A 287 -26.73 3.72 -18.02
CA TRP A 287 -27.87 3.32 -18.83
C TRP A 287 -28.17 4.39 -19.87
N SER A 288 -28.29 3.98 -21.13
CA SER A 288 -28.64 4.88 -22.22
C SER A 288 -29.46 4.17 -23.29
N ASN A 289 -30.35 4.93 -23.96
CA ASN A 289 -31.02 4.55 -25.20
C ASN A 289 -30.53 5.38 -26.40
N GLY A 290 -29.50 6.22 -26.21
CA GLY A 290 -28.97 7.14 -27.23
C GLY A 290 -29.82 8.39 -27.52
N VAL A 291 -31.04 8.48 -27.00
CA VAL A 291 -32.00 9.56 -27.28
C VAL A 291 -32.26 10.42 -26.04
N GLY A 292 -32.72 9.79 -24.96
CA GLY A 292 -33.04 10.42 -23.68
C GLY A 292 -31.83 10.72 -22.81
N GLN A 293 -32.08 11.28 -21.63
CA GLN A 293 -31.06 11.47 -20.60
C GLN A 293 -30.39 10.16 -20.22
N THR A 294 -29.10 10.23 -19.91
CA THR A 294 -28.33 9.09 -19.40
C THR A 294 -28.60 8.89 -17.90
N LEU A 295 -28.78 7.64 -17.47
CA LEU A 295 -29.03 7.27 -16.07
C LEU A 295 -27.87 6.45 -15.48
N ALA A 296 -27.76 6.41 -14.16
CA ALA A 296 -26.77 5.60 -13.44
C ALA A 296 -27.41 4.83 -12.25
N THR A 297 -26.96 3.59 -12.05
CA THR A 297 -27.30 2.73 -10.90
C THR A 297 -26.05 2.06 -10.34
N GLY A 298 -26.13 1.53 -9.12
CA GLY A 298 -25.00 0.87 -8.45
C GLY A 298 -24.00 1.88 -7.88
N VAL A 299 -22.96 1.38 -7.20
CA VAL A 299 -21.96 2.21 -6.53
C VAL A 299 -20.55 1.67 -6.76
N GLN A 300 -19.63 2.57 -7.08
CA GLN A 300 -18.22 2.24 -7.21
C GLN A 300 -17.41 3.28 -6.46
N ASP A 301 -16.53 2.84 -5.56
CA ASP A 301 -15.60 3.74 -4.89
C ASP A 301 -14.55 4.25 -5.90
N PRO A 302 -14.44 5.57 -6.13
CA PRO A 302 -13.41 6.09 -7.01
C PRO A 302 -12.08 6.33 -6.29
N VAL A 303 -12.04 6.29 -4.95
CA VAL A 303 -10.85 6.61 -4.16
C VAL A 303 -9.93 5.41 -4.10
N VAL A 304 -8.78 5.55 -4.76
CA VAL A 304 -7.68 4.57 -4.77
C VAL A 304 -6.43 5.27 -4.28
N PHE A 305 -5.64 4.57 -3.48
CA PHE A 305 -4.36 5.05 -2.98
C PHE A 305 -3.32 3.94 -2.97
N TYR A 306 -2.07 4.35 -2.96
CA TYR A 306 -0.93 3.49 -3.21
C TYR A 306 0.01 3.49 -2.02
N LEU A 307 0.54 2.33 -1.70
CA LEU A 307 1.59 2.14 -0.70
C LEU A 307 2.68 1.27 -1.30
N GLN A 308 3.91 1.75 -1.28
CA GLN A 308 5.05 0.93 -1.67
C GLN A 308 5.66 0.25 -0.45
N LEU A 309 5.93 -1.04 -0.57
CA LEU A 309 6.59 -1.83 0.44
C LEU A 309 7.79 -2.57 -0.16
N ARG A 310 8.87 -2.67 0.61
CA ARG A 310 10.00 -3.54 0.33
C ARG A 310 10.40 -4.26 1.60
N THR A 311 11.04 -5.41 1.51
CA THR A 311 11.66 -6.04 2.68
C THR A 311 13.06 -5.48 2.90
N GLN A 312 13.51 -5.45 4.15
CA GLN A 312 14.92 -5.25 4.42
C GLN A 312 15.72 -6.41 3.77
N PRO A 313 16.91 -6.13 3.23
CA PRO A 313 17.80 -7.22 2.84
C PRO A 313 18.21 -8.02 4.07
N LEU A 314 18.59 -9.27 3.88
CA LEU A 314 19.25 -10.06 4.91
C LEU A 314 20.77 -9.90 4.83
N GLY A 315 21.44 -10.17 5.94
CA GLY A 315 22.88 -10.11 6.06
C GLY A 315 23.59 -11.21 5.28
N MET A 316 24.75 -10.86 4.75
CA MET A 316 25.72 -11.75 4.14
C MET A 316 27.08 -11.55 4.80
N LEU A 317 27.79 -12.64 5.03
CA LEU A 317 29.12 -12.61 5.63
C LEU A 317 30.05 -13.51 4.84
N THR A 318 31.14 -12.95 4.34
CA THR A 318 32.26 -13.71 3.81
C THR A 318 33.36 -13.74 4.88
N ILE A 319 33.78 -14.92 5.29
CA ILE A 319 34.92 -15.08 6.19
C ILE A 319 36.06 -15.70 5.38
N HIS A 320 37.22 -15.08 5.45
CA HIS A 320 38.44 -15.59 4.87
C HIS A 320 39.47 -15.87 5.97
N LYS A 321 40.09 -17.05 5.89
CA LYS A 321 40.96 -17.61 6.90
C LYS A 321 42.33 -17.86 6.30
N SER A 322 43.35 -17.20 6.85
CA SER A 322 44.71 -17.34 6.37
C SER A 322 45.72 -17.51 7.51
N GLY A 323 46.87 -18.08 7.19
CA GLY A 323 47.99 -18.31 8.07
C GLY A 323 49.12 -17.29 7.87
N GLN A 324 50.29 -17.59 8.42
CA GLN A 324 51.51 -16.82 8.15
C GLN A 324 51.80 -16.77 6.65
N GLY A 325 52.12 -15.57 6.14
CA GLY A 325 52.38 -15.36 4.72
C GLY A 325 51.13 -15.34 3.83
N ASP A 326 49.94 -15.13 4.42
CA ASP A 326 48.65 -15.08 3.71
C ASP A 326 48.27 -16.39 3.00
N GLN A 327 48.77 -17.53 3.51
CA GLN A 327 48.35 -18.85 3.04
C GLN A 327 46.91 -19.15 3.47
N ASP A 328 46.04 -19.47 2.52
CA ASP A 328 44.66 -19.90 2.78
C ASP A 328 44.62 -21.15 3.68
N LEU A 329 43.76 -21.13 4.70
CA LEU A 329 43.58 -22.24 5.64
C LEU A 329 42.25 -22.95 5.38
N SER A 330 42.33 -24.16 4.83
CA SER A 330 41.17 -25.00 4.51
C SER A 330 40.75 -25.86 5.70
N GLY A 331 39.45 -26.14 5.83
CA GLY A 331 38.94 -27.04 6.86
C GLY A 331 38.89 -26.44 8.27
N VAL A 332 39.08 -25.12 8.41
CA VAL A 332 38.92 -24.42 9.69
C VAL A 332 37.45 -24.46 10.08
N LYS A 333 37.16 -24.88 11.32
CA LYS A 333 35.81 -24.95 11.86
C LYS A 333 35.49 -23.70 12.64
N LEU A 334 34.41 -23.04 12.25
CA LEU A 334 33.90 -21.81 12.85
C LEU A 334 32.47 -22.05 13.35
N GLN A 335 32.07 -21.28 14.36
CA GLN A 335 30.72 -21.25 14.89
C GLN A 335 30.30 -19.79 15.08
N LEU A 336 29.08 -19.47 14.65
CA LEU A 336 28.46 -18.17 14.88
C LEU A 336 27.42 -18.32 15.99
N LEU A 337 27.47 -17.45 16.99
CA LEU A 337 26.50 -17.38 18.10
C LEU A 337 25.65 -16.12 17.96
N ASP A 338 24.36 -16.20 18.30
CA ASP A 338 23.47 -15.04 18.42
C ASP A 338 23.80 -14.20 19.68
N ASP A 339 23.05 -13.11 19.90
CA ASP A 339 23.24 -12.20 21.03
C ASP A 339 22.82 -12.82 22.38
N GLN A 340 22.08 -13.92 22.38
CA GLN A 340 21.80 -14.73 23.57
C GLN A 340 22.83 -15.85 23.79
N GLY A 341 23.80 -16.02 22.87
CA GLY A 341 24.86 -17.03 22.93
C GLY A 341 24.47 -18.41 22.39
N ASN A 342 23.31 -18.55 21.72
CA ASN A 342 22.94 -19.80 21.05
C ASN A 342 23.66 -19.91 19.71
N ALA A 343 24.00 -21.13 19.31
CA ALA A 343 24.61 -21.37 18.01
C ALA A 343 23.59 -21.16 16.88
N VAL A 344 23.96 -20.33 15.90
CA VAL A 344 23.21 -20.16 14.67
C VAL A 344 23.32 -21.45 13.86
N THR A 345 22.19 -21.96 13.39
CA THR A 345 22.10 -23.18 12.61
C THR A 345 21.98 -22.88 11.12
N TRP A 346 22.57 -23.75 10.31
CA TRP A 346 22.80 -23.53 8.89
C TRP A 346 22.30 -24.68 8.05
N SER A 347 21.90 -24.35 6.83
CA SER A 347 21.69 -25.29 5.74
C SER A 347 22.67 -24.96 4.62
N GLN A 348 23.55 -25.92 4.29
CA GLN A 348 24.44 -25.78 3.15
C GLN A 348 23.66 -25.90 1.84
N GLN A 349 23.83 -24.90 0.97
CA GLN A 349 23.19 -24.78 -0.32
C GLN A 349 23.98 -25.56 -1.39
N ALA A 350 23.37 -25.77 -2.56
CA ALA A 350 24.00 -26.51 -3.66
C ALA A 350 25.26 -25.82 -4.22
N ASP A 351 25.36 -24.50 -4.06
CA ASP A 351 26.52 -23.69 -4.46
C ASP A 351 27.64 -23.65 -3.40
N GLY A 352 27.46 -24.36 -2.27
CA GLY A 352 28.43 -24.44 -1.18
C GLY A 352 28.25 -23.40 -0.08
N ARG A 353 27.40 -22.38 -0.26
CA ARG A 353 27.12 -21.35 0.76
C ARG A 353 26.33 -21.91 1.93
N TYR A 354 26.45 -21.29 3.10
CA TYR A 354 25.66 -21.62 4.28
C TYR A 354 24.55 -20.58 4.48
N ALA A 355 23.29 -21.02 4.49
CA ALA A 355 22.16 -20.14 4.73
C ALA A 355 21.63 -20.31 6.17
N ALA A 356 21.53 -19.21 6.92
CA ALA A 356 20.94 -19.21 8.27
C ALA A 356 19.42 -19.39 8.20
N LEU A 357 18.79 -18.81 7.17
CA LEU A 357 17.39 -19.03 6.83
C LEU A 357 17.26 -19.64 5.44
N VAL A 358 16.37 -20.61 5.29
CA VAL A 358 15.99 -21.22 4.01
C VAL A 358 14.51 -21.05 3.74
N VAL A 359 14.13 -20.92 2.47
CA VAL A 359 12.72 -20.84 2.09
C VAL A 359 12.16 -22.25 1.95
N GLN A 360 11.16 -22.58 2.76
CA GLN A 360 10.36 -23.81 2.63
C GLN A 360 8.89 -23.42 2.55
N ASN A 361 8.19 -23.90 1.53
CA ASN A 361 6.77 -23.57 1.27
C ASN A 361 6.49 -22.04 1.28
N GLY A 362 7.43 -21.23 0.79
CA GLY A 362 7.28 -19.77 0.73
C GLY A 362 7.46 -19.04 2.07
N GLN A 363 8.03 -19.71 3.08
CA GLN A 363 8.36 -19.13 4.39
C GLN A 363 9.84 -19.31 4.70
N PHE A 364 10.44 -18.31 5.33
CA PHE A 364 11.76 -18.46 5.93
C PHE A 364 11.67 -19.34 7.17
N VAL A 365 12.49 -20.37 7.21
CA VAL A 365 12.69 -21.23 8.38
C VAL A 365 14.18 -21.31 8.70
N PRO A 366 14.56 -21.45 9.98
CA PRO A 366 15.95 -21.67 10.36
C PRO A 366 16.57 -22.86 9.63
N GLY A 367 17.81 -22.74 9.18
CA GLY A 367 18.58 -23.89 8.69
C GLY A 367 18.78 -24.89 9.83
N GLN A 368 18.75 -26.21 9.56
CA GLN A 368 18.75 -27.22 10.64
C GLN A 368 19.75 -28.37 10.44
N ARG A 369 20.79 -28.18 9.61
CA ARG A 369 21.73 -29.28 9.30
C ARG A 369 23.01 -29.25 10.14
N THR A 370 23.53 -28.07 10.45
CA THR A 370 24.80 -27.92 11.17
C THR A 370 24.84 -26.58 11.89
N ASP A 371 25.55 -26.51 13.02
CA ASP A 371 25.94 -25.26 13.70
C ASP A 371 27.40 -24.87 13.40
N THR A 372 28.12 -25.75 12.69
CA THR A 372 29.54 -25.64 12.38
C THR A 372 29.71 -25.30 10.91
N LEU A 373 30.50 -24.26 10.67
CA LEU A 373 30.93 -23.76 9.38
C LEU A 373 32.34 -24.28 9.09
N VAL A 374 32.64 -24.62 7.84
CA VAL A 374 33.94 -25.17 7.45
C VAL A 374 34.47 -24.36 6.26
N THR A 375 35.72 -23.89 6.37
CA THR A 375 36.36 -23.16 5.26
C THR A 375 36.70 -24.10 4.10
N ASP A 376 36.53 -23.57 2.88
CA ASP A 376 36.87 -24.25 1.63
C ASP A 376 38.38 -24.27 1.36
N ALA A 377 38.77 -24.80 0.20
CA ALA A 377 40.16 -24.90 -0.23
C ALA A 377 40.87 -23.54 -0.42
N LYS A 378 40.12 -22.44 -0.50
CA LYS A 378 40.63 -21.06 -0.57
C LYS A 378 40.52 -20.36 0.79
N GLY A 379 40.32 -21.11 1.87
CA GLY A 379 40.18 -20.59 3.21
C GLY A 379 38.91 -19.75 3.42
N ARG A 380 37.90 -19.89 2.56
CA ARG A 380 36.68 -19.06 2.61
C ARG A 380 35.48 -19.81 3.11
N VAL A 381 34.56 -19.09 3.74
CA VAL A 381 33.19 -19.54 3.95
C VAL A 381 32.24 -18.36 3.69
N GLU A 382 31.20 -18.63 2.90
CA GLU A 382 30.18 -17.66 2.54
C GLU A 382 28.87 -17.98 3.26
N LEU A 383 28.37 -16.99 4.00
CA LEU A 383 27.17 -17.08 4.82
C LEU A 383 26.12 -16.12 4.27
N VAL A 384 24.87 -16.58 4.15
CA VAL A 384 23.78 -15.83 3.55
C VAL A 384 22.48 -15.95 4.35
N ASN A 385 21.53 -15.08 4.04
CA ASN A 385 20.21 -15.03 4.67
C ASN A 385 20.29 -14.91 6.20
N ILE A 386 21.25 -14.12 6.69
CA ILE A 386 21.46 -13.91 8.12
C ILE A 386 20.52 -12.79 8.58
N PRO A 387 19.67 -13.00 9.60
CA PRO A 387 18.95 -11.89 10.20
C PRO A 387 19.89 -10.77 10.65
N PHE A 388 19.39 -9.55 10.67
CA PHE A 388 20.16 -8.44 11.25
C PHE A 388 20.22 -8.62 12.77
N GLY A 389 21.39 -8.34 13.33
CA GLY A 389 21.69 -8.60 14.73
C GLY A 389 23.18 -8.46 15.04
N THR A 390 23.50 -8.74 16.29
CA THR A 390 24.88 -8.87 16.75
C THR A 390 25.19 -10.32 16.99
N TYR A 391 26.32 -10.77 16.48
CA TYR A 391 26.77 -12.14 16.50
C TYR A 391 28.17 -12.26 17.07
N THR A 392 28.49 -13.42 17.62
CA THR A 392 29.83 -13.77 18.08
C THR A 392 30.39 -14.90 17.23
N LEU A 393 31.44 -14.60 16.47
CA LEU A 393 32.17 -15.60 15.70
C LEU A 393 33.27 -16.23 16.56
N ARG A 394 33.23 -17.55 16.67
CA ARG A 394 34.19 -18.36 17.41
C ARG A 394 34.90 -19.33 16.47
N GLU A 395 36.22 -19.39 16.55
CA GLU A 395 36.99 -20.46 15.93
C GLU A 395 37.01 -21.68 16.87
N ILE A 396 36.63 -22.83 16.35
CA ILE A 396 36.50 -24.09 17.10
C ILE A 396 37.70 -25.00 16.82
N GLN A 397 38.15 -25.04 15.57
CA GLN A 397 39.29 -25.86 15.15
C GLN A 397 40.01 -25.15 14.00
N THR A 398 41.34 -25.12 14.03
CA THR A 398 42.20 -24.62 12.93
C THR A 398 43.00 -25.77 12.29
N GLU A 399 43.65 -25.49 11.17
CA GLU A 399 44.63 -26.38 10.52
C GLU A 399 45.81 -26.72 11.46
N GLU A 400 46.35 -27.93 11.32
CA GLU A 400 47.47 -28.40 12.15
C GLU A 400 48.70 -27.49 12.00
N GLY A 401 49.35 -27.16 13.12
CA GLY A 401 50.50 -26.27 13.13
C GLY A 401 50.14 -24.79 13.30
N TYR A 402 48.86 -24.42 13.31
CA TYR A 402 48.38 -23.08 13.63
C TYR A 402 47.73 -23.00 15.02
N GLN A 403 47.80 -21.81 15.62
CA GLN A 403 47.14 -21.48 16.88
C GLN A 403 45.70 -21.04 16.59
N LEU A 404 44.77 -21.58 17.39
CA LEU A 404 43.38 -21.16 17.40
C LEU A 404 43.27 -19.69 17.83
N LEU A 405 42.36 -18.94 17.24
CA LEU A 405 42.03 -17.58 17.66
C LEU A 405 41.64 -17.56 19.14
N PRO A 406 42.36 -16.82 20.00
CA PRO A 406 42.15 -16.87 21.45
C PRO A 406 40.92 -16.07 21.89
N GLN A 407 40.51 -15.07 21.11
CA GLN A 407 39.36 -14.22 21.40
C GLN A 407 38.30 -14.35 20.31
N PRO A 408 37.02 -14.50 20.68
CA PRO A 408 35.93 -14.46 19.71
C PRO A 408 35.77 -13.06 19.13
N ILE A 409 35.13 -12.98 17.97
CA ILE A 409 34.98 -11.73 17.21
C ILE A 409 33.50 -11.33 17.19
N THR A 410 33.21 -10.10 17.58
CA THR A 410 31.86 -9.53 17.46
C THR A 410 31.60 -9.04 16.05
N ILE A 411 30.46 -9.44 15.49
CA ILE A 411 29.99 -9.08 14.15
C ILE A 411 28.63 -8.42 14.31
N THR A 412 28.45 -7.23 13.74
CA THR A 412 27.15 -6.54 13.72
C THR A 412 26.68 -6.42 12.27
N LEU A 413 25.51 -6.97 11.98
CA LEU A 413 24.86 -6.93 10.68
C LEU A 413 23.51 -6.19 10.80
N PRO A 414 23.26 -5.13 10.03
CA PRO A 414 24.19 -4.49 9.11
C PRO A 414 25.20 -3.62 9.88
N TYR A 415 26.37 -3.38 9.29
CA TYR A 415 27.37 -2.50 9.88
C TYR A 415 27.10 -1.04 9.48
N GLY A 416 26.83 -0.19 10.47
CA GLY A 416 26.51 1.23 10.27
C GLY A 416 27.73 2.13 10.26
N VAL A 417 27.84 3.01 9.27
CA VAL A 417 28.88 4.06 9.19
C VAL A 417 28.24 5.41 8.89
N ALA A 418 28.35 6.35 9.82
CA ALA A 418 27.86 7.72 9.65
C ALA A 418 28.63 8.44 8.54
N GLY A 419 27.93 9.20 7.69
CA GLY A 419 28.57 9.99 6.63
C GLY A 419 27.68 10.33 5.45
N ALA A 420 28.32 10.77 4.36
CA ALA A 420 27.65 10.97 3.07
C ALA A 420 27.16 9.63 2.50
N LYS A 421 26.05 9.66 1.76
CA LYS A 421 25.49 8.48 1.10
C LYS A 421 26.53 7.82 0.19
N ASP A 422 26.81 6.54 0.45
CA ASP A 422 27.59 5.69 -0.44
C ASP A 422 26.73 5.35 -1.66
N THR A 423 27.29 5.56 -2.85
CA THR A 423 26.64 5.32 -4.14
C THR A 423 27.43 4.32 -4.98
N THR A 424 28.45 3.70 -4.41
CA THR A 424 29.42 2.83 -5.10
C THR A 424 29.19 1.34 -4.84
N SER A 425 28.22 1.00 -4.00
CA SER A 425 27.87 -0.37 -3.65
C SER A 425 26.36 -0.54 -3.74
N ASP A 426 25.92 -1.70 -4.24
CA ASP A 426 24.51 -2.10 -4.21
C ASP A 426 24.16 -2.81 -2.88
N GLU A 427 25.18 -3.14 -2.07
CA GLU A 427 25.07 -3.88 -0.81
C GLU A 427 25.03 -2.94 0.42
N VAL A 428 24.50 -1.73 0.21
CA VAL A 428 24.36 -0.68 1.22
C VAL A 428 23.02 0.04 1.07
N TYR A 429 22.38 0.34 2.20
CA TYR A 429 21.25 1.28 2.22
C TYR A 429 21.55 2.48 3.12
N TYR A 430 21.01 3.64 2.75
CA TYR A 430 21.23 4.90 3.45
C TYR A 430 19.98 5.33 4.20
N SER A 431 20.12 5.60 5.50
CA SER A 431 19.02 6.08 6.35
C SER A 431 19.56 6.98 7.44
N ASN A 432 18.89 8.10 7.71
CA ASN A 432 19.18 9.03 8.81
C ASN A 432 20.68 9.41 8.96
N GLY A 433 21.36 9.73 7.85
CA GLY A 433 22.78 10.12 7.91
C GLY A 433 23.78 8.96 7.99
N THR A 434 23.33 7.71 7.90
CA THR A 434 24.14 6.51 8.10
C THR A 434 24.02 5.54 6.91
N ASN A 435 25.16 5.00 6.47
CA ASN A 435 25.25 3.91 5.51
C ASN A 435 25.26 2.57 6.24
N TYR A 436 24.35 1.66 5.88
CA TYR A 436 24.22 0.33 6.47
C TYR A 436 24.64 -0.73 5.47
N TYR A 437 25.80 -1.35 5.72
CA TYR A 437 26.35 -2.42 4.88
C TYR A 437 25.85 -3.76 5.38
N TYR A 438 25.19 -4.51 4.51
CA TYR A 438 24.60 -5.81 4.86
C TYR A 438 25.38 -6.99 4.27
N HIS A 439 26.41 -6.75 3.45
CA HIS A 439 27.41 -7.75 3.08
C HIS A 439 28.79 -7.35 3.61
N LEU A 440 29.34 -8.14 4.53
CA LEU A 440 30.65 -7.88 5.16
C LEU A 440 31.65 -8.97 4.81
N THR A 441 32.93 -8.59 4.68
CA THR A 441 34.04 -9.53 4.56
C THR A 441 34.98 -9.39 5.74
N TYR A 442 35.35 -10.51 6.37
CA TYR A 442 36.28 -10.58 7.49
C TYR A 442 37.49 -11.45 7.13
N ASP A 443 38.68 -10.86 7.18
CA ASP A 443 39.96 -11.56 7.01
C ASP A 443 40.57 -11.85 8.38
N LEU A 444 40.69 -13.13 8.70
CA LEU A 444 41.05 -13.63 10.02
C LEU A 444 42.33 -14.45 9.97
N ARG A 445 43.42 -13.94 10.55
CA ARG A 445 44.75 -14.56 10.48
C ARG A 445 45.11 -15.40 11.70
N ASN A 446 45.58 -16.63 11.47
CA ASN A 446 46.12 -17.52 12.50
C ASN A 446 47.65 -17.53 12.48
N THR A 447 48.26 -17.62 13.66
CA THR A 447 49.71 -17.67 13.85
C THR A 447 50.21 -19.11 13.95
N LEU A 448 51.44 -19.40 13.52
CA LEU A 448 52.03 -20.74 13.69
C LEU A 448 52.25 -21.07 15.17
N VAL A 449 52.06 -22.35 15.53
CA VAL A 449 52.47 -22.91 16.81
C VAL A 449 53.99 -23.00 16.83
N TYR A 450 54.63 -22.12 17.60
CA TYR A 450 56.07 -22.20 17.80
C TYR A 450 56.44 -23.49 18.54
N ARG A 451 57.19 -24.39 17.88
CA ARG A 451 57.78 -25.58 18.52
C ARG A 451 59.27 -25.34 18.72
N LEU A 452 59.73 -25.34 19.98
CA LEU A 452 61.15 -25.34 20.29
C LEU A 452 61.79 -26.63 19.73
N PRO A 453 62.96 -26.56 19.08
CA PRO A 453 63.65 -27.74 18.60
C PRO A 453 64.03 -28.66 19.77
N ALA A 454 63.67 -29.94 19.66
CA ALA A 454 64.08 -30.97 20.62
C ALA A 454 65.56 -31.32 20.41
N THR A 455 66.46 -30.52 20.96
CA THR A 455 67.87 -30.91 21.14
C THR A 455 68.21 -30.85 22.62
N GLY A 456 68.39 -32.02 23.23
CA GLY A 456 68.76 -32.18 24.63
C GLY A 456 70.13 -31.57 24.94
N GLY A 457 70.17 -30.75 25.99
CA GLY A 457 71.39 -30.14 26.53
C GLY A 457 71.04 -29.30 27.76
N TYR A 458 71.09 -29.94 28.93
CA TYR A 458 70.74 -29.37 30.23
C TYR A 458 71.64 -28.16 30.61
N ALA A 459 71.01 -27.13 31.19
CA ALA A 459 71.52 -26.26 32.27
C ALA A 459 72.18 -24.88 32.01
N ILE A 460 72.22 -24.29 30.80
CA ILE A 460 72.75 -22.89 30.65
C ILE A 460 71.82 -21.90 29.91
N TRP A 461 70.72 -22.34 29.29
CA TRP A 461 69.85 -21.44 28.51
C TRP A 461 68.62 -20.86 29.25
N LEU A 462 68.39 -21.23 30.51
CA LEU A 462 67.15 -20.86 31.22
C LEU A 462 67.06 -19.39 31.67
N MET A 463 68.11 -18.58 31.51
CA MET A 463 68.09 -17.16 31.92
C MET A 463 68.11 -16.16 30.76
N SER A 464 68.38 -16.59 29.52
CA SER A 464 68.38 -15.73 28.32
C SER A 464 67.18 -15.92 27.41
N ALA A 465 66.42 -17.01 27.55
CA ALA A 465 65.18 -17.24 26.79
C ALA A 465 63.92 -16.64 27.45
N GLY A 466 64.01 -16.25 28.73
CA GLY A 466 62.86 -15.76 29.52
C GLY A 466 62.37 -14.34 29.21
N LEU A 467 63.08 -13.58 28.37
CA LEU A 467 62.73 -12.19 28.04
C LEU A 467 62.46 -11.92 26.55
N ALA A 468 62.64 -12.90 25.65
CA ALA A 468 62.47 -12.71 24.21
C ALA A 468 61.20 -13.38 23.61
N LEU A 469 60.42 -14.11 24.42
CA LEU A 469 59.28 -14.92 23.92
C LEU A 469 57.90 -14.34 24.28
N ALA A 470 57.80 -13.04 24.55
CA ALA A 470 56.53 -12.36 24.83
C ALA A 470 56.10 -11.39 23.71
N CYS A 471 56.86 -11.27 22.63
CA CYS A 471 56.53 -10.33 21.55
C CYS A 471 56.13 -11.06 20.27
N LEU A 472 54.87 -10.81 19.88
CA LEU A 472 54.21 -10.97 18.57
C LEU A 472 53.22 -12.13 18.43
N CYS A 473 52.29 -12.27 19.39
CA CYS A 473 50.94 -12.74 19.08
C CYS A 473 50.16 -11.59 18.41
N VAL A 474 50.47 -11.27 17.15
CA VAL A 474 49.62 -10.37 16.35
C VAL A 474 48.69 -11.23 15.52
N THR A 475 47.60 -11.70 16.12
CA THR A 475 46.42 -12.13 15.35
C THR A 475 45.82 -10.88 14.72
N GLY A 476 45.89 -10.77 13.39
CA GLY A 476 45.31 -9.66 12.65
C GLY A 476 43.85 -9.91 12.32
N LEU A 477 43.00 -8.91 12.60
CA LEU A 477 41.61 -8.84 12.16
C LEU A 477 41.51 -7.66 11.19
N ALA A 478 41.12 -7.92 9.94
CA ALA A 478 40.75 -6.86 9.01
C ALA A 478 39.31 -7.07 8.54
N MET A 479 38.50 -6.01 8.60
CA MET A 479 37.13 -6.01 8.11
C MET A 479 37.08 -5.13 6.86
N HIS A 480 36.59 -5.70 5.77
CA HIS A 480 36.46 -5.02 4.50
C HIS A 480 34.99 -5.01 4.06
N LYS A 481 34.58 -3.89 3.45
CA LYS A 481 33.30 -3.76 2.75
C LYS A 481 33.52 -4.24 1.32
N LYS A 482 32.59 -5.03 0.78
CA LYS A 482 32.67 -5.41 -0.63
C LYS A 482 32.26 -4.19 -1.48
N HIS A 483 33.23 -3.57 -2.15
CA HIS A 483 32.96 -2.62 -3.22
C HIS A 483 32.71 -3.40 -4.51
N GLN A 484 31.81 -2.93 -5.38
CA GLN A 484 31.79 -3.40 -6.76
C GLN A 484 33.18 -3.17 -7.35
N THR A 485 33.90 -4.26 -7.60
CA THR A 485 35.08 -4.27 -8.45
C THR A 485 34.87 -5.40 -9.43
N GLU A 486 34.10 -5.12 -10.47
CA GLU A 486 34.09 -5.88 -11.72
C GLU A 486 34.02 -4.83 -12.83
N HIS A 487 35.13 -4.62 -13.54
CA HIS A 487 35.49 -5.23 -14.83
C HIS A 487 34.92 -4.48 -16.02
#